data_AF-A0A9E4BD00-F1
#
_entry.id   AF-A0A9E4BD00-F1
#
_cell.length_a   1.000
_cell.length_b   1.000
_cell.length_c   1.000
_cell.angle_alpha   90.00
_cell.angle_beta   90.00
_cell.angle_gamma   90.00
#
_symmetry.space_group_name_H-M   'P 1'
#
loop_
_entity.id
_entity.type
_entity.pdbx_description
1 polymer ?
#
loop_
_entity_poly.entity_id
_entity_poly.type
_entity_poly.pdbx_seq_one_letter_code
_entity_poly.pdbx_strand_id
1 'polypeptide(L)'
;APLRPGEMSIHHVRVIHGSEPNRTDDRRIGMVLRFCATDVRQTKADGDRAILVKGRDTHRHFEMIPRPREDLGPAERRLARAHGLTRHKALMEDATAPRSRRDSAARNLPSSSRR
;
A
#
# COMPACT_ATOMS: atom_id res chain seq x y z
N ALA A 1 19.55 9.21 6.40
CA ALA A 1 20.01 10.24 5.44
C ALA A 1 19.03 10.28 4.26
N PRO A 2 18.88 11.42 3.56
CA PRO A 2 18.09 11.49 2.32
C PRO A 2 18.69 10.58 1.23
N LEU A 3 17.83 10.08 0.34
CA LEU A 3 18.21 9.17 -0.75
C LEU A 3 18.57 9.94 -2.02
N ARG A 4 19.57 9.46 -2.75
CA ARG A 4 19.92 9.89 -4.11
C ARG A 4 19.04 9.17 -5.15
N PRO A 5 18.93 9.68 -6.39
CA PRO A 5 18.27 8.96 -7.47
C PRO A 5 18.82 7.53 -7.62
N GLY A 6 17.93 6.54 -7.65
CA GLY A 6 18.28 5.12 -7.76
C GLY A 6 18.49 4.39 -6.42
N GLU A 7 18.58 5.10 -5.30
CA GLU A 7 18.64 4.47 -3.97
C GLU A 7 17.24 4.10 -3.45
N MET A 8 17.20 3.20 -2.46
CA MET A 8 15.95 2.75 -1.86
C MET A 8 16.04 2.69 -0.33
N SER A 9 14.87 2.76 0.30
CA SER A 9 14.69 2.38 1.69
C SER A 9 13.71 1.21 1.77
N ILE A 10 13.97 0.27 2.69
CA ILE A 10 13.09 -0.85 2.99
C ILE A 10 12.57 -0.63 4.41
N HIS A 11 11.26 -0.68 4.59
CA HIS A 11 10.65 -0.55 5.90
C HIS A 11 9.45 -1.49 6.02
N HIS A 12 9.17 -1.92 7.25
CA HIS A 12 7.98 -2.69 7.54
C HIS A 12 6.74 -1.80 7.44
N VAL A 13 5.60 -2.34 6.97
CA VAL A 13 4.36 -1.58 6.70
C VAL A 13 3.81 -0.85 7.93
N ARG A 14 4.19 -1.27 9.15
CA ARG A 14 3.76 -0.69 10.43
C ARG A 14 4.73 0.34 11.02
N VAL A 15 5.85 0.62 10.37
CA VAL A 15 6.76 1.68 10.83
C VAL A 15 6.02 3.02 10.73
N ILE A 16 6.06 3.83 11.79
CA ILE A 16 5.53 5.20 11.73
C ILE A 16 6.43 6.00 10.79
N HIS A 17 5.86 6.53 9.72
CA HIS A 17 6.57 7.32 8.73
C HIS A 17 5.70 8.44 8.18
N GLY A 18 6.35 9.50 7.71
CA GLY A 18 5.73 10.65 7.08
C GLY A 18 6.74 11.35 6.18
N SER A 19 6.27 12.33 5.42
CA SER A 19 7.16 13.15 4.60
C SER A 19 6.90 14.62 4.84
N GLU A 20 7.97 15.38 5.01
CA GLU A 20 7.90 16.84 5.08
C GLU A 20 7.35 17.45 3.77
N PRO A 21 6.76 18.66 3.86
CA PRO A 21 6.35 19.42 2.68
C PRO A 21 7.50 19.61 1.69
N ASN A 22 7.19 19.55 0.40
CA ASN A 22 8.15 19.93 -0.64
C ASN A 22 8.29 21.45 -0.67
N ARG A 23 9.50 21.96 -0.42
CA ARG A 23 9.83 23.40 -0.40
C ARG A 23 10.60 23.86 -1.64
N THR A 24 10.72 23.00 -2.65
CA THR A 24 11.44 23.28 -3.90
C THR A 24 10.45 23.51 -5.05
N ASP A 25 10.94 24.02 -6.16
CA ASP A 25 10.20 24.24 -7.42
C ASP A 25 10.10 22.97 -8.29
N ASP A 26 10.75 21.88 -7.91
CA ASP A 26 10.74 20.60 -8.63
C ASP A 26 9.99 19.49 -7.86
N ARG A 27 9.60 18.42 -8.57
CA ARG A 27 8.82 17.30 -8.04
C ARG A 27 9.71 16.24 -7.41
N ARG A 28 9.44 15.89 -6.14
CA ARG A 28 9.96 14.66 -5.53
C ARG A 28 9.13 13.44 -5.94
N ILE A 29 9.68 12.57 -6.79
CA ILE A 29 9.01 11.35 -7.27
C ILE A 29 9.61 10.12 -6.56
N GLY A 30 8.75 9.32 -5.92
CA GLY A 30 9.14 8.04 -5.31
C GLY A 30 8.31 6.89 -5.86
N MET A 31 8.94 5.73 -6.08
CA MET A 31 8.28 4.49 -6.45
C MET A 31 8.18 3.57 -5.22
N VAL A 32 7.00 3.04 -4.95
CA VAL A 32 6.76 2.15 -3.81
C VAL A 32 6.42 0.75 -4.31
N LEU A 33 7.25 -0.22 -3.90
CA LEU A 33 6.99 -1.64 -4.10
C LEU A 33 6.65 -2.27 -2.74
N ARG A 34 5.58 -3.06 -2.69
CA ARG A 34 5.19 -3.80 -1.49
C ARG A 34 5.35 -5.29 -1.76
N PHE A 35 6.06 -5.96 -0.85
CA PHE A 35 6.28 -7.40 -0.89
C PHE A 35 5.52 -8.06 0.25
N CYS A 36 5.01 -9.26 -0.01
CA CYS A 36 4.44 -10.14 0.99
C CYS A 36 4.79 -11.59 0.62
N ALA A 37 4.78 -12.46 1.63
CA ALA A 37 4.90 -13.90 1.40
C ALA A 37 3.62 -14.43 0.76
N THR A 38 3.70 -15.58 0.09
CA THR A 38 2.57 -16.17 -0.66
C THR A 38 1.40 -16.60 0.24
N ASP A 39 1.65 -16.82 1.52
CA ASP A 39 0.65 -17.17 2.53
C ASP A 39 -0.15 -15.96 3.06
N VAL A 40 0.22 -14.74 2.67
CA VAL A 40 -0.54 -13.54 3.01
C VAL A 40 -1.83 -13.51 2.21
N ARG A 41 -2.95 -13.25 2.89
CA ARG A 41 -4.26 -13.05 2.28
C ARG A 41 -4.80 -11.66 2.64
N GLN A 42 -5.24 -10.90 1.65
CA GLN A 42 -5.92 -9.64 1.92
C GLN A 42 -7.37 -9.89 2.39
N THR A 43 -7.86 -9.06 3.30
CA THR A 43 -9.15 -9.30 3.98
C THR A 43 -10.21 -8.26 3.64
N LYS A 44 -9.91 -7.27 2.80
CA LYS A 44 -10.79 -6.12 2.55
C LYS A 44 -11.55 -6.19 1.23
N ALA A 45 -11.02 -6.88 0.24
CA ALA A 45 -11.62 -6.98 -1.08
C ALA A 45 -11.17 -8.27 -1.75
N ASP A 46 -12.11 -8.91 -2.45
CA ASP A 46 -11.81 -10.00 -3.35
C ASP A 46 -11.15 -9.51 -4.66
N GLY A 47 -10.47 -10.43 -5.35
CA GLY A 47 -9.87 -10.18 -6.66
C GLY A 47 -8.64 -9.27 -6.61
N ASP A 48 -7.95 -9.21 -5.47
CA ASP A 48 -6.65 -8.53 -5.41
C ASP A 48 -5.61 -9.26 -6.24
N ARG A 49 -4.64 -8.51 -6.73
CA ARG A 49 -3.69 -8.97 -7.74
C ARG A 49 -2.26 -8.74 -7.30
N ALA A 50 -1.38 -9.68 -7.64
CA ALA A 50 0.03 -9.63 -7.29
C ALA A 50 0.92 -10.13 -8.45
N ILE A 51 2.22 -9.84 -8.36
CA ILE A 51 3.24 -10.42 -9.25
C ILE A 51 4.07 -11.37 -8.40
N LEU A 52 4.22 -12.62 -8.84
CA LEU A 52 5.16 -13.56 -8.22
C LEU A 52 6.58 -13.21 -8.64
N VAL A 53 7.38 -12.70 -7.71
CA VAL A 53 8.76 -12.26 -7.97
C VAL A 53 9.83 -13.29 -7.59
N LYS A 54 9.52 -14.25 -6.71
CA LYS A 54 10.44 -15.30 -6.26
C LYS A 54 9.68 -16.52 -5.72
N GLY A 55 10.18 -17.72 -5.97
CA GLY A 55 9.64 -18.96 -5.41
C GLY A 55 8.43 -19.51 -6.17
N ARG A 56 7.51 -20.13 -5.44
CA ARG A 56 6.29 -20.77 -5.96
C ARG A 56 5.11 -20.41 -5.09
N ASP A 57 3.98 -20.07 -5.71
CA ASP A 57 2.71 -19.84 -4.99
C ASP A 57 1.86 -21.12 -4.98
N THR A 58 1.66 -21.67 -3.79
CA THR A 58 0.76 -22.81 -3.52
C THR A 58 -0.54 -22.39 -2.84
N HIS A 59 -0.68 -21.13 -2.42
CA HIS A 59 -1.82 -20.63 -1.64
C HIS A 59 -2.88 -19.97 -2.52
N ARG A 60 -2.46 -19.33 -3.63
CA ARG A 60 -3.35 -18.74 -4.65
C ARG A 60 -4.34 -17.72 -4.06
N HIS A 61 -3.87 -16.91 -3.11
CA HIS A 61 -4.68 -15.85 -2.50
C HIS A 61 -4.83 -14.59 -3.37
N PHE A 62 -4.02 -14.47 -4.43
CA PHE A 62 -4.05 -13.34 -5.36
C PHE A 62 -4.24 -13.82 -6.79
N GLU A 63 -4.87 -13.00 -7.62
CA GLU A 63 -4.80 -13.16 -9.07
C GLU A 63 -3.42 -12.72 -9.57
N MET A 64 -2.76 -13.54 -10.40
CA MET A 64 -1.42 -13.22 -10.90
C MET A 64 -1.48 -12.24 -12.06
N ILE A 65 -0.76 -11.13 -11.92
CA ILE A 65 -0.53 -10.16 -12.99
C ILE A 65 0.54 -10.75 -13.95
N PRO A 66 0.21 -10.95 -15.24
CA PRO A 66 1.20 -11.41 -16.21
C PRO A 66 2.22 -10.30 -16.52
N ARG A 67 3.39 -10.69 -17.04
CA ARG A 67 4.35 -9.74 -17.60
C ARG A 67 3.69 -8.96 -18.75
N PRO A 68 3.78 -7.62 -18.79
CA PRO A 68 3.26 -6.84 -19.90
C PRO A 68 3.97 -7.22 -21.20
N ARG A 69 3.23 -7.22 -22.32
CA ARG A 69 3.79 -7.51 -23.65
C ARG A 69 4.23 -6.26 -24.38
N GLU A 70 3.56 -5.15 -24.11
CA GLU A 70 3.81 -3.85 -24.73
C GLU A 70 3.47 -2.72 -23.75
N ASP A 71 4.10 -1.57 -23.96
CA ASP A 71 3.83 -0.38 -23.16
C ASP A 71 2.44 0.16 -23.46
N LEU A 72 1.63 0.29 -22.41
CA LEU A 72 0.27 0.83 -22.49
C LEU A 72 -0.62 0.08 -23.50
N GLY A 73 -0.42 -1.22 -23.72
CA GLY A 73 -1.29 -2.02 -24.60
C GLY A 73 -2.77 -2.02 -24.19
N PRO A 74 -3.70 -2.38 -25.10
CA PRO A 74 -5.11 -2.50 -24.75
C PRO A 74 -5.37 -3.45 -23.57
N ALA A 75 -4.63 -4.57 -23.48
CA ALA A 75 -4.77 -5.54 -22.40
C ALA A 75 -4.20 -5.00 -21.08
N GLU A 76 -3.01 -4.40 -21.12
CA GLU A 76 -2.32 -3.82 -19.97
C GLU A 76 -3.13 -2.68 -19.36
N ARG A 77 -3.69 -1.80 -20.19
CA ARG A 77 -4.58 -0.72 -19.69
C ARG A 77 -5.87 -1.25 -19.09
N ARG A 78 -6.46 -2.32 -19.64
CA ARG A 78 -7.63 -2.98 -19.03
C ARG A 78 -7.29 -3.55 -17.66
N LEU A 79 -6.16 -4.26 -17.55
CA LEU A 79 -5.70 -4.83 -16.29
C LEU A 79 -5.39 -3.74 -15.26
N ALA A 80 -4.70 -2.67 -15.65
CA ALA A 80 -4.40 -1.53 -14.79
C ALA A 80 -5.68 -0.87 -14.25
N ARG A 81 -6.70 -0.68 -15.10
CA ARG A 81 -8.02 -0.18 -14.67
C ARG A 81 -8.68 -1.12 -13.66
N ALA A 82 -8.75 -2.42 -13.96
CA ALA A 82 -9.34 -3.42 -13.08
C ALA A 82 -8.62 -3.47 -11.71
N HIS A 83 -7.29 -3.44 -11.71
CA HIS A 83 -6.48 -3.39 -10.49
C HIS A 83 -6.73 -2.10 -9.69
N GLY A 84 -6.81 -0.95 -10.36
CA GLY A 84 -7.15 0.33 -9.74
C GLY A 84 -8.50 0.30 -9.02
N LEU A 85 -9.52 -0.30 -9.65
CA LEU A 85 -10.87 -0.45 -9.07
C LEU A 85 -10.87 -1.33 -7.82
N THR A 86 -10.23 -2.51 -7.87
CA THR A 86 -10.13 -3.40 -6.70
C THR A 86 -9.44 -2.70 -5.53
N ARG A 87 -8.33 -2.00 -5.80
CA ARG A 87 -7.58 -1.28 -4.75
C ARG A 87 -8.34 -0.09 -4.19
N HIS A 88 -9.06 0.64 -5.03
CA HIS A 88 -9.91 1.74 -4.59
C HIS A 88 -10.98 1.22 -3.63
N LYS A 89 -11.67 0.12 -3.98
CA LYS A 89 -12.64 -0.53 -3.09
C LYS A 89 -12.02 -0.88 -1.73
N ALA A 90 -10.89 -1.58 -1.71
CA ALA A 90 -10.21 -1.99 -0.48
C ALA A 90 -9.77 -0.82 0.42
N LEU A 91 -9.51 0.36 -0.16
CA LEU A 91 -9.15 1.57 0.60
C LEU A 91 -10.38 2.30 1.16
N MET A 92 -11.50 2.28 0.42
CA MET A 92 -12.70 3.03 0.79
C MET A 92 -13.65 2.27 1.71
N GLU A 93 -13.55 0.94 1.81
CA GLU A 93 -14.43 0.12 2.64
C GLU A 93 -14.34 0.46 4.15
N ASP A 94 -13.15 0.82 4.65
CA ASP A 94 -12.98 1.30 6.03
C ASP A 94 -13.42 2.76 6.22
N ALA A 95 -13.59 3.53 5.14
CA ALA A 95 -14.04 4.92 5.22
C ALA A 95 -15.56 5.03 5.45
N THR A 96 -16.31 3.97 5.13
CA THR A 96 -17.77 3.90 5.29
C THR A 96 -18.22 3.02 6.46
N ALA A 97 -17.33 2.23 7.07
CA ALA A 97 -17.63 1.46 8.26
C ALA A 97 -17.81 2.38 9.49
N PRO A 98 -18.84 2.20 10.32
CA PRO A 98 -19.03 3.00 11.52
C PRO A 98 -17.84 2.78 12.47
N ARG A 99 -17.15 3.87 12.83
CA ARG A 99 -16.05 3.85 13.80
C ARG A 99 -16.52 3.18 15.09
N SER A 100 -15.93 2.04 15.44
CA SER A 100 -16.27 1.34 16.68
C SER A 100 -15.88 2.22 17.88
N ARG A 101 -16.70 2.18 18.94
CA ARG A 101 -16.51 2.93 20.20
C ARG A 101 -15.19 2.64 20.95
N ARG A 102 -14.31 1.77 20.45
CA ARG A 102 -13.03 1.45 21.12
C ARG A 102 -11.94 2.51 20.94
N ASP A 103 -12.08 3.42 19.96
CA ASP A 103 -11.08 4.48 19.71
C ASP A 103 -11.21 5.72 20.62
N SER A 104 -12.20 5.77 21.52
CA SER A 104 -12.37 6.89 22.45
C SER A 104 -11.54 6.77 23.74
N ALA A 105 -10.95 5.59 24.02
CA ALA A 105 -10.25 5.37 25.29
C ALA A 105 -8.81 5.92 25.34
N ALA A 106 -8.22 6.33 24.20
CA ALA A 106 -6.85 6.84 24.15
C ALA A 106 -6.72 8.37 24.28
N ARG A 107 -7.84 9.11 24.48
CA ARG A 107 -7.84 10.58 24.48
C ARG A 107 -7.74 11.26 25.86
N ASN A 108 -7.71 10.50 26.96
CA ASN A 108 -7.60 11.07 28.30
C ASN A 108 -6.39 10.49 29.06
N LEU A 109 -5.19 10.92 28.67
CA LEU A 109 -4.04 10.90 29.57
C LEU A 109 -3.97 12.28 30.25
N PRO A 110 -4.01 12.37 31.60
CA PRO A 110 -3.86 13.64 32.28
C PRO A 110 -2.46 14.19 32.03
N SER A 111 -2.36 15.48 31.71
CA SER A 111 -1.10 16.20 31.68
C SER A 111 -0.51 16.20 33.10
N SER A 112 0.50 15.37 33.33
CA SER A 112 1.31 15.52 34.53
C SER A 112 2.19 16.76 34.35
N SER A 113 1.72 17.88 34.88
CA SER A 113 2.63 18.94 35.30
C SER A 113 3.60 18.36 36.33
N ARG A 114 4.92 18.50 36.11
CA ARG A 114 5.92 18.63 37.17
C ARG A 114 7.26 19.04 36.56
N ARG A 115 7.65 20.26 36.92
CA ARG A 115 8.98 20.87 37.10
C ARG A 115 10.02 20.70 36.00
#